data_AF-A0A8I1WGN9-F1
#
_entry.id   AF-A0A8I1WGN9-F1
#
_cell.length_a   1.000
_cell.length_b   1.000
_cell.length_c   1.000
_cell.angle_alpha   90.00
_cell.angle_beta   90.00
_cell.angle_gamma   90.00
#
_symmetry.space_group_name_H-M   'P 1'
#
loop_
_entity.id
_entity.type
_entity.pdbx_description
1 polymer ?
#
loop_
_entity_poly.entity_id
_entity_poly.type
_entity_poly.pdbx_seq_one_letter_code
_entity_poly.pdbx_strand_id
1 'polypeptide(L)'
;MKKTSALTQYLIKARKDRNLSQKQVADLSKAGITSQYYGLIERGERQPSPSVAMKLAPVLGLDWTIFFEQDVNQRLHNQDSA
;
A
#
# COMPACT_ATOMS: atom_id res chain seq x y z
N MET A 1 2.94 10.87 17.14
CA MET A 1 3.32 9.69 16.31
C MET A 1 2.09 9.18 15.59
N LYS A 2 2.06 9.22 14.25
CA LYS A 2 0.93 8.66 13.48
C LYS A 2 0.91 7.15 13.66
N LYS A 3 -0.26 6.57 13.93
CA LYS A 3 -0.45 5.13 14.18
C LYS A 3 -0.36 4.35 12.87
N THR A 4 0.62 3.45 12.75
CA THR A 4 0.70 2.43 11.70
C THR A 4 -0.49 1.46 11.85
N SER A 5 -1.27 1.24 10.80
CA SER A 5 -2.43 0.33 10.80
C SER A 5 -2.02 -1.13 10.62
N ALA A 6 -2.93 -2.07 10.90
CA ALA A 6 -2.69 -3.51 10.66
C ALA A 6 -2.26 -3.79 9.20
N LEU A 7 -2.89 -3.13 8.23
CA LEU A 7 -2.53 -3.20 6.81
C LEU A 7 -1.07 -2.79 6.58
N THR A 8 -0.66 -1.63 7.09
CA THR A 8 0.71 -1.13 6.87
C THR A 8 1.78 -2.06 7.47
N GLN A 9 1.52 -2.65 8.64
CA GLN A 9 2.42 -3.66 9.21
C GLN A 9 2.48 -4.93 8.35
N TYR A 10 1.34 -5.35 7.80
CA TYR A 10 1.26 -6.51 6.93
C TYR A 10 2.07 -6.32 5.63
N LEU A 11 1.97 -5.14 5.00
CA LEU A 11 2.77 -4.78 3.82
C LEU A 11 4.28 -4.79 4.12
N ILE A 12 4.68 -4.18 5.25
CA ILE A 12 6.09 -4.16 5.68
C ILE A 12 6.60 -5.58 5.92
N LYS A 13 5.80 -6.43 6.58
CA LYS A 13 6.17 -7.83 6.83
C LYS A 13 6.34 -8.59 5.51
N ALA A 14 5.36 -8.51 4.60
CA ALA A 14 5.41 -9.18 3.31
C ALA A 14 6.66 -8.80 2.49
N ARG A 15 7.06 -7.52 2.54
CA ARG A 15 8.30 -7.06 1.90
C ARG A 15 9.55 -7.64 2.58
N LYS A 16 9.62 -7.60 3.92
CA LYS A 16 10.77 -8.08 4.69
C LYS A 16 10.96 -9.59 4.59
N ASP A 17 9.88 -10.37 4.60
CA ASP A 17 9.92 -11.82 4.42
C ASP A 17 10.55 -12.22 3.06
N ARG A 18 10.49 -11.31 2.07
CA ARG A 18 11.09 -11.47 0.73
C ARG A 18 12.48 -10.85 0.61
N ASN A 19 13.04 -10.31 1.69
CA ASN A 19 14.33 -9.61 1.71
C ASN A 19 14.42 -8.45 0.70
N LEU A 20 13.31 -7.74 0.47
CA LEU A 20 13.26 -6.61 -0.46
C LEU A 20 13.37 -5.25 0.26
N SER A 21 14.13 -4.34 -0.33
CA SER A 21 14.07 -2.91 -0.01
C SER A 21 12.84 -2.25 -0.65
N GLN A 22 12.43 -1.08 -0.15
CA GLN A 22 11.35 -0.28 -0.77
C GLN A 22 11.67 0.09 -2.22
N LYS A 23 12.95 0.34 -2.54
CA LYS A 23 13.40 0.59 -3.91
C LYS A 23 13.21 -0.63 -4.80
N GLN A 24 13.59 -1.82 -4.34
CA GLN A 24 13.40 -3.05 -5.10
C GLN A 24 11.92 -3.32 -5.37
N VAL A 25 11.02 -3.09 -4.40
CA VAL A 25 9.58 -3.26 -4.64
C VAL A 25 9.08 -2.31 -5.73
N ALA A 26 9.45 -1.03 -5.67
CA ALA A 26 9.10 -0.05 -6.70
C ALA A 26 9.62 -0.48 -8.09
N ASP A 27 10.89 -0.86 -8.18
CA ASP A 27 11.55 -1.23 -9.43
C ASP A 27 11.00 -2.55 -10.03
N LEU A 28 10.67 -3.53 -9.19
CA LEU A 28 10.16 -4.84 -9.60
C LEU A 28 8.70 -4.78 -10.05
N SER A 29 7.89 -3.91 -9.44
CA SER A 29 6.46 -3.79 -9.77
C SER A 29 6.20 -3.28 -11.19
N LYS A 30 7.16 -2.58 -11.81
CA LYS A 30 6.97 -1.90 -13.11
C LYS A 30 5.74 -0.98 -13.12
N ALA A 31 5.40 -0.43 -11.96
CA ALA A 31 4.28 0.48 -11.77
C ALA A 31 4.63 1.95 -12.12
N GLY A 32 5.90 2.25 -12.38
CA GLY A 32 6.34 3.63 -12.63
C GLY A 32 6.30 4.50 -11.38
N ILE A 33 6.40 3.90 -10.19
CA ILE A 33 6.40 4.59 -8.90
C ILE A 33 7.80 4.72 -8.33
N THR A 34 8.00 5.69 -7.45
CA THR A 34 9.26 5.85 -6.72
C THR A 34 9.30 5.02 -5.43
N SER A 35 10.50 4.76 -4.90
CA SER A 35 10.68 4.16 -3.58
C SER A 35 10.00 4.99 -2.47
N GLN A 36 10.05 6.32 -2.59
CA GLN A 36 9.38 7.24 -1.66
C GLN A 36 7.86 7.07 -1.70
N TYR A 37 7.27 6.94 -2.90
CA TYR A 37 5.83 6.68 -3.05
C TYR A 37 5.44 5.35 -2.39
N TYR A 38 6.20 4.28 -2.64
CA TYR A 38 5.96 3.00 -1.98
C TYR A 38 6.12 3.11 -0.44
N GLY A 39 7.10 3.87 0.04
CA GLY A 39 7.25 4.14 1.48
C GLY A 39 6.05 4.90 2.09
N LEU A 40 5.40 5.79 1.34
CA LEU A 40 4.16 6.45 1.78
C LEU A 40 3.00 5.46 1.90
N ILE A 41 2.95 4.43 1.04
CA ILE A 41 1.98 3.33 1.15
C ILE A 41 2.24 2.52 2.42
N GLU A 42 3.48 2.15 2.70
CA GLU A 42 3.85 1.43 3.94
C GLU A 42 3.62 2.24 5.22
N ARG A 43 3.43 3.57 5.11
CA ARG A 43 3.04 4.44 6.24
C ARG A 43 1.54 4.72 6.30
N GLY A 44 0.76 4.24 5.33
CA GLY A 44 -0.68 4.50 5.23
C GLY A 44 -1.00 5.94 4.86
N GLU A 45 -0.03 6.70 4.35
CA GLU A 45 -0.21 8.10 3.94
C GLU A 45 -0.72 8.22 2.49
N ARG A 46 -0.58 7.14 1.72
CA ARG A 46 -1.06 7.04 0.35
C ARG A 46 -1.68 5.68 0.12
N GLN A 47 -2.83 5.68 -0.53
CA GLN A 47 -3.41 4.50 -1.14
C GLN A 47 -2.98 4.45 -2.61
N PRO A 48 -2.45 3.33 -3.12
CA PRO A 48 -2.17 3.19 -4.54
C PRO A 48 -3.46 3.18 -5.36
N SER A 49 -3.39 3.58 -6.64
CA SER A 49 -4.47 3.31 -7.58
C SER A 49 -4.63 1.79 -7.79
N PRO A 50 -5.80 1.30 -8.25
CA PRO A 50 -5.97 -0.11 -8.59
C PRO A 50 -4.90 -0.65 -9.55
N SER A 51 -4.51 0.15 -10.55
CA SER A 51 -3.47 -0.20 -11.50
C SER A 51 -2.08 -0.38 -10.86
N VAL A 52 -1.75 0.44 -9.86
CA VAL A 52 -0.50 0.31 -9.10
C VAL A 52 -0.59 -0.86 -8.11
N ALA A 53 -1.73 -1.05 -7.45
CA ALA A 53 -1.97 -2.15 -6.53
C ALA A 53 -1.82 -3.52 -7.21
N MET A 54 -2.44 -3.71 -8.38
CA MET A 54 -2.32 -4.95 -9.18
C MET A 54 -0.88 -5.28 -9.58
N LYS A 55 -0.01 -4.26 -9.69
CA LYS A 55 1.41 -4.41 -10.01
C LYS A 55 2.30 -4.64 -8.78
N LEU A 56 1.94 -4.08 -7.64
CA LEU A 56 2.64 -4.26 -6.37
C LEU A 56 2.36 -5.62 -5.73
N ALA A 57 1.11 -6.07 -5.79
CA ALA A 57 0.66 -7.26 -5.06
C ALA A 57 1.45 -8.53 -5.44
N PRO A 58 1.76 -8.81 -6.72
CA PRO A 58 2.58 -9.97 -7.09
C PRO A 58 4.01 -9.91 -6.52
N VAL A 59 4.62 -8.73 -6.47
CA VAL A 59 5.98 -8.53 -5.90
C VAL A 59 5.97 -8.83 -4.40
N LEU A 60 4.88 -8.49 -3.73
CA LEU A 60 4.67 -8.77 -2.31
C LEU A 60 4.00 -10.13 -2.06
N GLY A 61 3.70 -10.91 -3.11
CA GLY A 61 2.89 -12.13 -3.09
C GLY A 61 1.65 -12.01 -2.20
N LEU A 62 0.87 -10.96 -2.42
CA LEU A 62 -0.42 -10.67 -1.79
C LEU A 62 -1.50 -10.57 -2.87
N ASP A 63 -2.77 -10.58 -2.45
CA ASP A 63 -3.87 -10.12 -3.31
C ASP A 63 -3.89 -8.58 -3.36
N TRP A 64 -4.22 -8.00 -4.51
CA TRP A 64 -4.19 -6.54 -4.70
C TRP A 64 -5.34 -5.81 -3.99
N THR A 65 -6.42 -6.52 -3.65
CA THR A 65 -7.56 -5.93 -2.93
C THR A 65 -7.20 -5.54 -1.49
N ILE A 66 -6.12 -6.10 -0.92
CA ILE A 66 -5.60 -5.77 0.43
C ILE A 66 -5.37 -4.27 0.62
N PHE A 67 -5.01 -3.55 -0.45
CA PHE A 67 -4.78 -2.10 -0.42
C PHE A 67 -6.06 -1.27 -0.22
N PHE A 68 -7.24 -1.91 -0.24
CA PHE A 68 -8.56 -1.28 -0.17
C PHE A 68 -9.42 -1.79 1.00
N GLU A 69 -8.94 -2.77 1.77
CA GLU A 69 -9.71 -3.39 2.87
C GLU A 69 -10.00 -2.46 4.05
N GLN A 70 -9.29 -1.32 4.19
CA GLN A 70 -9.45 -0.43 5.35
C GLN A 70 -10.40 0.76 5.13
N ASP A 71 -10.95 0.94 3.93
CA ASP A 71 -11.45 2.27 3.51
C ASP A 71 -12.96 2.35 3.28
N VAL A 72 -13.73 1.29 3.53
CA VAL A 72 -15.19 1.31 3.30
C VAL A 72 -15.91 2.20 4.33
N ASN A 73 -15.45 2.23 5.58
CA ASN A 73 -16.15 2.96 6.66
C ASN A 73 -15.81 4.46 6.73
N GLN A 74 -14.65 4.89 6.22
CA GLN A 74 -14.20 6.28 6.37
C GLN A 74 -14.72 7.20 5.25
N ARG A 75 -14.99 6.65 4.06
CA ARG A 75 -15.50 7.42 2.90
C ARG A 75 -16.96 7.84 3.04
N LEU A 76 -17.76 7.08 3.81
CA LEU A 76 -19.17 7.40 4.04
C LEU A 76 -19.37 8.63 4.94
N HIS A 77 -18.42 8.97 5.82
CA HIS A 77 -18.55 10.11 6.74
C HIS A 77 -18.15 11.48 6.15
N ASN A 78 -17.56 11.52 4.95
CA ASN A 78 -17.16 12.78 4.30
C ASN A 78 -18.15 13.27 3.21
N GLN A 79 -19.31 12.62 3.07
CA GLN A 79 -20.34 12.99 2.09
C GLN A 79 -21.54 13.73 2.73
N ASP A 80 -21.61 13.82 4.07
CA ASP A 80 -22.73 14.45 4.80
C ASP A 80 -22.44 15.87 5.32
N SER A 81 -21.33 16.48 4.88
CA SER A 81 -21.03 17.89 5.17
C SER A 81 -21.16 18.71 3.89
N ALA A 82 -22.40 18.93 3.45
CA ALA A 82 -22.78 19.90 2.42
C ALA A 82 -23.72 20.94 3.04
#